data_AF-A0A956JCE7-F1
#
_entry.id   AF-A0A956JCE7-F1
#
_cell.length_a   1.000
_cell.length_b   1.000
_cell.length_c   1.000
_cell.angle_alpha   90.00
_cell.angle_beta   90.00
_cell.angle_gamma   90.00
#
_symmetry.space_group_name_H-M   'P 1'
#
loop_
_entity.id
_entity.type
_entity.pdbx_description
1 polymer ?
#
loop_
_entity_poly.entity_id
_entity_poly.type
_entity_poly.pdbx_seq_one_letter_code
_entity_poly.pdbx_strand_id
1 'polypeptide(L)'
;MRIPSRATIAGMSKGLDRKPLLAVTLALLATVVLAGCAAGDERFTTEDPAGFWVGLWHGAISVVTLIIGIFADGVEVYERNNTGGWYDFGFLLGTTIIWGSGHRAAPRRSRAQRMNDQEWEEIGRKVEAKIKRKIRQWSEAEPDEDWNVVETKAEEKLKRRLRTWAETPDDE
;
A
#
# COMPACT_ATOMS: atom_id res chain seq x y z
N MET A 1 -15.58 47.63 58.39
CA MET A 1 -14.66 46.48 58.43
C MET A 1 -15.24 45.37 57.54
N ARG A 2 -14.76 45.26 56.29
CA ARG A 2 -15.14 44.21 55.33
C ARG A 2 -13.85 43.61 54.78
N ILE A 3 -13.59 42.36 55.15
CA ILE A 3 -12.57 41.53 54.51
C ILE A 3 -13.30 40.79 53.38
N PRO A 4 -12.79 40.88 52.15
CA PRO A 4 -12.76 39.72 51.26
C PRO A 4 -11.35 39.60 50.68
N SER A 5 -10.89 38.48 50.16
CA SER A 5 -11.25 37.07 50.20
C SER A 5 -10.00 36.39 49.62
N ARG A 6 -9.76 35.15 50.04
CA ARG A 6 -8.58 34.35 49.72
C ARG A 6 -8.26 34.37 48.22
N ALA A 7 -7.01 34.66 47.88
CA ALA A 7 -6.45 34.46 46.55
C ALA A 7 -6.52 32.97 46.20
N THR A 8 -7.31 32.65 45.18
CA THR A 8 -7.34 31.33 44.54
C THR A 8 -5.98 31.05 43.91
N ILE A 9 -5.27 30.06 44.43
CA ILE A 9 -4.10 29.48 43.79
C ILE A 9 -4.60 28.68 42.59
N ALA A 10 -4.62 29.30 41.40
CA ALA A 10 -4.89 28.60 40.15
C ALA A 10 -3.61 27.86 39.73
N GLY A 11 -3.58 26.55 40.00
CA GLY A 11 -2.54 25.65 39.50
C GLY A 11 -2.53 25.62 37.98
N MET A 12 -1.42 26.08 37.39
CA MET A 12 -1.10 25.87 35.98
C MET A 12 -0.72 24.40 35.75
N SER A 13 -1.71 23.55 35.49
CA SER A 13 -1.44 22.30 34.79
C SER A 13 -1.19 22.64 33.32
N LYS A 14 0.09 22.82 32.95
CA LYS A 14 0.47 22.84 31.54
C LYS A 14 0.24 21.42 31.01
N GLY A 15 -0.86 21.22 30.29
CA GLY A 15 -1.08 20.03 29.50
C GLY A 15 0.12 19.86 28.58
N LEU A 16 0.93 18.84 28.83
CA LEU A 16 2.04 18.48 27.95
C LEU A 16 1.41 18.12 26.61
N ASP A 17 1.55 18.99 25.62
CA ASP A 17 1.13 18.70 24.25
C ASP A 17 1.74 17.35 23.87
N ARG A 18 0.89 16.37 23.56
CA ARG A 18 1.33 15.00 23.25
C ARG A 18 2.09 14.91 21.93
N LYS A 19 2.06 15.99 21.13
CA LYS A 19 2.69 16.10 19.80
C LYS A 19 4.22 16.15 19.86
N PRO A 20 4.88 17.04 20.64
CA PRO A 20 6.33 16.99 20.83
C PRO A 20 6.77 15.69 21.50
N LEU A 21 5.97 15.13 22.41
CA LEU A 21 6.30 13.83 23.03
C LEU A 21 6.32 12.70 22.00
N LEU A 22 5.30 12.61 21.14
CA LEU A 22 5.23 11.62 20.07
C LEU A 22 6.37 11.80 19.05
N ALA A 23 6.68 13.03 18.68
CA ALA A 23 7.78 13.34 17.76
C ALA A 23 9.15 12.98 18.35
N VAL A 24 9.37 13.27 19.65
CA VAL A 24 10.59 12.88 20.37
C VAL A 24 10.68 11.36 20.52
N THR A 25 9.57 10.68 20.82
CA THR A 25 9.53 9.21 20.88
C THR A 25 9.83 8.59 19.51
N LEU A 26 9.25 9.11 18.43
CA LEU A 26 9.53 8.64 17.06
C LEU A 26 10.97 8.92 16.64
N ALA A 27 11.51 10.09 16.98
CA ALA A 27 12.91 10.44 16.70
C ALA A 27 13.88 9.57 17.51
N LEU A 28 13.58 9.28 18.78
CA LEU A 28 14.38 8.39 19.62
C LEU A 28 14.31 6.95 19.10
N LEU A 29 13.13 6.48 18.73
CA LEU A 29 12.94 5.16 18.13
C LEU A 29 13.70 5.06 16.80
N ALA A 30 13.63 6.08 15.95
CA ALA A 30 14.42 6.16 14.72
C ALA A 30 15.93 6.15 15.01
N THR A 31 16.38 6.85 16.04
CA THR A 31 17.80 6.87 16.45
C THR A 31 18.25 5.51 16.96
N VAL A 32 17.42 4.82 17.76
CA VAL A 32 17.70 3.47 18.26
C VAL A 32 17.68 2.44 17.13
N VAL A 33 16.76 2.59 16.16
CA VAL A 33 16.74 1.78 14.93
C VAL A 33 18.01 2.02 14.14
N LEU A 34 18.42 3.27 13.92
CA LEU A 34 19.66 3.61 13.20
C LEU A 34 20.93 3.13 13.91
N ALA A 35 20.94 3.11 15.25
CA ALA A 35 22.08 2.64 16.05
C ALA A 35 22.18 1.11 16.18
N GLY A 36 21.17 0.35 15.73
CA GLY A 36 21.11 -1.11 15.85
C GLY A 36 20.93 -1.88 14.52
N CYS A 37 21.07 -1.22 13.38
CA CYS A 37 20.58 -1.71 12.07
C CYS A 37 21.61 -2.26 11.08
N ALA A 38 22.84 -2.57 11.48
CA ALA A 38 23.77 -3.24 10.56
C ALA A 38 23.76 -4.75 10.81
N ALA A 39 22.95 -5.50 10.06
CA ALA A 39 23.25 -6.90 9.78
C ALA A 39 24.38 -6.92 8.74
N GLY A 40 25.45 -7.69 9.00
CA GLY A 40 26.69 -7.66 8.22
C GLY A 40 27.94 -7.09 8.94
N ASP A 41 27.83 -6.63 10.20
CA ASP A 41 29.02 -6.37 11.03
C ASP A 41 29.66 -7.71 11.47
N GLU A 42 30.97 -7.72 11.78
CA GLU A 42 31.77 -8.89 12.23
C GLU A 42 31.24 -9.61 13.49
N ARG A 43 30.08 -9.22 13.99
CA ARG A 43 29.42 -9.73 15.18
C ARG A 43 29.05 -11.21 15.08
N PHE A 44 28.74 -11.72 13.88
CA PHE A 44 28.36 -13.12 13.69
C PHE A 44 29.40 -13.84 12.82
N THR A 45 30.15 -14.74 13.45
CA THR A 45 31.21 -15.54 12.80
C THR A 45 30.77 -16.99 12.72
N THR A 46 31.41 -17.81 11.86
CA THR A 46 31.09 -19.24 11.71
C THR A 46 31.06 -20.00 13.04
N GLU A 47 31.75 -19.51 14.05
CA GLU A 47 31.80 -20.08 15.41
C GLU A 47 30.66 -19.61 16.32
N ASP A 48 30.10 -18.41 16.08
CA ASP A 48 28.93 -17.86 16.77
C ASP A 48 27.87 -17.33 15.78
N PRO A 49 27.11 -18.24 15.13
CA PRO A 49 26.15 -17.88 14.10
C PRO A 49 24.87 -17.24 14.66
N ALA A 50 24.26 -16.37 13.85
CA ALA A 50 22.97 -15.79 14.18
C ALA A 50 21.87 -16.85 14.37
N GLY A 51 21.24 -16.82 15.55
CA GLY A 51 20.16 -17.73 15.94
C GLY A 51 18.76 -17.18 15.68
N PHE A 52 17.75 -17.87 16.23
CA PHE A 52 16.33 -17.51 16.08
C PHE A 52 15.99 -16.07 16.45
N TRP A 53 16.49 -15.56 17.60
CA TRP A 53 16.15 -14.21 18.07
C TRP A 53 16.72 -13.12 17.16
N VAL A 54 17.89 -13.36 16.58
CA VAL A 54 18.50 -12.48 15.58
C VAL A 54 17.69 -12.52 14.29
N GLY A 55 17.30 -13.73 13.84
CA GLY A 55 16.39 -13.90 12.71
C GLY A 55 15.08 -13.13 12.91
N LEU A 56 14.44 -13.25 14.09
CA LEU A 56 13.21 -12.54 14.44
C LEU A 56 13.38 -11.02 14.34
N TRP A 57 14.49 -10.50 14.85
CA TRP A 57 14.82 -9.08 14.74
C TRP A 57 15.05 -8.65 13.29
N HIS A 58 15.89 -9.37 12.53
CA HIS A 58 16.18 -9.06 11.12
C HIS A 58 14.92 -9.11 10.25
N GLY A 59 14.04 -10.09 10.47
CA GLY A 59 12.74 -10.16 9.79
C GLY A 59 11.85 -8.95 10.07
N ALA A 60 11.81 -8.49 11.32
CA ALA A 60 11.01 -7.32 11.72
C ALA A 60 11.50 -6.02 11.07
N ILE A 61 12.79 -5.87 10.80
CA ILE A 61 13.39 -4.68 10.17
C ILE A 61 13.69 -4.84 8.68
N SER A 62 13.40 -6.01 8.10
CA SER A 62 13.84 -6.43 6.76
C SER A 62 13.52 -5.45 5.63
N VAL A 63 12.34 -4.83 5.63
CA VAL A 63 11.95 -3.84 4.60
C VAL A 63 12.73 -2.53 4.76
N VAL A 64 13.01 -2.12 5.99
CA VAL A 64 13.80 -0.90 6.26
C VAL A 64 15.26 -1.14 5.86
N THR A 65 15.83 -2.30 6.23
CA THR A 65 17.21 -2.66 5.85
C THR A 65 17.35 -2.83 4.35
N LEU A 66 16.33 -3.36 3.66
CA LEU A 66 16.30 -3.44 2.20
C LEU A 66 16.36 -2.05 1.55
N ILE A 67 15.59 -1.09 2.04
CA ILE A 67 15.62 0.29 1.52
C ILE A 67 17.01 0.90 1.69
N ILE A 68 17.63 0.72 2.86
CA ILE A 68 18.97 1.25 3.14
C ILE A 68 20.03 0.57 2.26
N GLY A 69 19.98 -0.76 2.13
CA GLY A 69 20.96 -1.54 1.34
C GLY A 69 20.94 -1.25 -0.17
N ILE A 70 19.89 -0.62 -0.70
CA ILE A 70 19.87 -0.11 -2.08
C ILE A 70 20.80 1.11 -2.24
N PHE A 71 21.02 1.89 -1.18
CA PHE A 71 21.79 3.13 -1.21
C PHE A 71 23.14 3.03 -0.47
N ALA A 72 23.32 2.04 0.40
CA ALA A 72 24.51 1.86 1.22
C ALA A 72 25.11 0.47 0.99
N ASP A 73 26.37 0.45 0.54
CA ASP A 73 27.15 -0.78 0.42
C ASP A 73 27.47 -1.33 1.82
N GLY A 74 27.31 -2.65 2.00
CA GLY A 74 27.64 -3.34 3.25
C GLY A 74 26.47 -3.61 4.20
N VAL A 75 25.24 -3.21 3.85
CA VAL A 75 24.04 -3.57 4.62
C VAL A 75 23.33 -4.74 3.94
N GLU A 76 23.40 -5.91 4.55
CA GLU A 76 22.68 -7.10 4.08
C GLU A 76 21.36 -7.26 4.84
N VAL A 77 20.27 -7.60 4.15
CA VAL A 77 18.96 -7.83 4.79
C VAL A 77 18.97 -9.10 5.65
N TYR A 78 19.84 -10.04 5.31
CA TYR A 78 19.87 -11.39 5.82
C TYR A 78 21.30 -11.73 6.21
N GLU A 79 21.48 -12.30 7.40
CA GLU A 79 22.81 -12.62 7.92
C GLU A 79 23.41 -13.83 7.19
N ARG A 80 24.63 -13.66 6.66
CA ARG A 80 25.33 -14.71 5.91
C ARG A 80 25.69 -15.88 6.80
N ASN A 81 26.01 -15.59 8.05
CA ASN A 81 26.48 -16.57 9.00
C ASN A 81 25.45 -16.85 10.10
N ASN A 82 24.55 -17.79 9.82
CA ASN A 82 23.39 -18.09 10.66
C ASN A 82 23.21 -19.60 10.92
N THR A 83 22.29 -19.94 11.83
CA THR A 83 21.99 -21.33 12.24
C THR A 83 21.07 -22.09 11.27
N GLY A 84 20.78 -21.53 10.09
CA GLY A 84 19.90 -22.07 9.06
C GLY A 84 18.43 -21.99 9.46
N GLY A 85 17.76 -23.15 9.50
CA GLY A 85 16.30 -23.24 9.64
C GLY A 85 15.72 -22.54 10.89
N TRP A 86 16.46 -22.48 12.00
CA TRP A 86 15.98 -21.80 13.21
C TRP A 86 16.06 -20.27 13.10
N TYR A 87 17.09 -19.76 12.42
CA TYR A 87 17.17 -18.35 12.04
C TYR A 87 16.07 -18.01 11.02
N ASP A 88 15.88 -18.83 9.99
CA ASP A 88 14.85 -18.65 8.96
C ASP A 88 13.44 -18.58 9.54
N PHE A 89 13.15 -19.50 10.48
CA PHE A 89 11.88 -19.50 11.18
C PHE A 89 11.64 -18.19 11.93
N GLY A 90 12.66 -17.68 12.63
CA GLY A 90 12.61 -16.36 13.27
C GLY A 90 12.38 -15.24 12.25
N PHE A 91 13.15 -15.23 11.16
CA PHE A 91 13.07 -14.22 10.10
C PHE A 91 11.67 -14.14 9.47
N LEU A 92 11.10 -15.29 9.11
CA LEU A 92 9.75 -15.35 8.55
C LEU A 92 8.70 -14.90 9.58
N LEU A 93 8.85 -15.30 10.85
CA LEU A 93 7.94 -14.88 11.91
C LEU A 93 8.01 -13.36 12.13
N GLY A 94 9.20 -12.78 12.18
CA GLY A 94 9.40 -11.34 12.34
C GLY A 94 8.82 -10.55 11.18
N THR A 95 9.07 -11.03 9.96
CA THR A 95 8.52 -10.44 8.73
C THR A 95 6.99 -10.49 8.75
N THR A 96 6.40 -11.63 9.10
CA THR A 96 4.94 -11.80 9.12
C THR A 96 4.24 -11.02 10.24
N ILE A 97 4.87 -10.84 11.40
CA ILE A 97 4.27 -10.05 12.50
C ILE A 97 4.19 -8.57 12.15
N ILE A 98 5.25 -8.01 11.56
CA ILE A 98 5.34 -6.57 11.29
C ILE A 98 4.79 -6.20 9.90
N TRP A 99 5.14 -7.00 8.89
CA TRP A 99 4.88 -6.73 7.47
C TRP A 99 3.85 -7.69 6.88
N GLY A 100 3.54 -8.80 7.55
CA GLY A 100 2.49 -9.70 7.13
C GLY A 100 1.15 -9.00 7.27
N SER A 101 0.67 -8.44 6.16
CA SER A 101 -0.73 -8.09 6.00
C SER A 101 -1.52 -9.40 6.10
N GLY A 102 -1.92 -9.75 7.33
CA GLY A 102 -2.81 -10.87 7.56
C GLY A 102 -3.93 -10.76 6.56
N HIS A 103 -4.16 -11.82 5.80
CA HIS A 103 -5.35 -11.99 4.98
C HIS A 103 -6.52 -11.70 5.90
N ARG A 104 -7.01 -10.45 5.88
CA ARG A 104 -8.13 -10.04 6.72
C ARG A 104 -9.24 -10.93 6.21
N ALA A 105 -9.62 -11.94 7.00
CA ALA A 105 -10.82 -12.71 6.75
C ALA A 105 -11.89 -11.68 6.40
N ALA A 106 -12.43 -11.77 5.17
CA ALA A 106 -13.20 -10.69 4.58
C ALA A 106 -14.22 -10.22 5.62
N PRO A 107 -14.15 -8.95 6.09
CA PRO A 107 -15.08 -8.49 7.10
C PRO A 107 -16.48 -8.75 6.56
N ARG A 108 -17.39 -9.24 7.41
CA ARG A 108 -18.81 -9.35 7.03
C ARG A 108 -19.22 -7.99 6.46
N ARG A 109 -19.44 -7.95 5.13
CA ARG A 109 -19.70 -6.69 4.41
C ARG A 109 -20.86 -6.00 5.12
N SER A 110 -20.67 -4.74 5.51
CA SER A 110 -21.72 -3.98 6.15
C SER A 110 -22.91 -3.85 5.19
N ARG A 111 -24.11 -3.71 5.73
CA ARG A 111 -25.33 -3.55 4.92
C ARG A 111 -25.20 -2.37 3.94
N ALA A 112 -24.55 -1.28 4.36
CA ALA A 112 -24.28 -0.11 3.52
C ALA A 112 -23.39 -0.45 2.31
N GLN A 113 -22.37 -1.28 2.50
CA GLN A 113 -21.45 -1.67 1.44
C GLN A 113 -22.15 -2.57 0.39
N ARG A 114 -23.04 -3.46 0.84
CA ARG A 114 -23.86 -4.29 -0.06
C ARG A 114 -24.85 -3.45 -0.88
N MET A 115 -25.40 -2.38 -0.30
CA MET A 115 -26.27 -1.45 -1.03
C MET A 115 -25.49 -0.68 -2.10
N ASN A 116 -24.29 -0.19 -1.77
CA ASN A 116 -23.42 0.45 -2.77
C ASN A 116 -23.05 -0.51 -3.91
N ASP A 117 -22.72 -1.78 -3.61
CA ASP A 117 -22.45 -2.78 -4.65
C ASP A 117 -23.66 -2.97 -5.59
N GLN A 118 -24.87 -3.00 -5.04
CA GLN A 118 -26.11 -3.09 -5.83
C GLN A 118 -26.34 -1.84 -6.70
N GLU A 119 -26.05 -0.65 -6.18
CA GLU A 119 -26.11 0.61 -6.94
C GLU A 119 -25.11 0.61 -8.09
N TRP A 120 -23.87 0.16 -7.88
CA TRP A 120 -22.86 0.03 -8.93
C TRP A 120 -23.22 -0.99 -10.00
N GLU A 121 -23.81 -2.13 -9.61
CA GLU A 121 -24.34 -3.09 -10.58
C GLU A 121 -25.47 -2.48 -11.42
N GLU A 122 -26.35 -1.69 -10.81
CA GLU A 122 -27.41 -0.99 -11.53
C GLU A 122 -26.85 0.08 -12.49
N ILE A 123 -25.88 0.87 -12.03
CA ILE A 123 -25.17 1.85 -12.87
C ILE A 123 -24.46 1.15 -14.02
N GLY A 124 -23.74 0.06 -13.74
CA GLY A 124 -23.03 -0.74 -14.74
C GLY A 124 -23.97 -1.26 -15.83
N ARG A 125 -25.11 -1.84 -15.45
CA ARG A 125 -26.14 -2.30 -16.41
C ARG A 125 -26.65 -1.14 -17.29
N LYS A 126 -26.92 0.03 -16.70
CA LYS A 126 -27.37 1.22 -17.45
C LYS A 126 -26.29 1.72 -18.41
N VAL A 127 -25.04 1.73 -17.98
CA VAL A 127 -23.89 2.13 -18.79
C VAL A 127 -23.70 1.16 -19.95
N GLU A 128 -23.69 -0.15 -19.70
CA GLU A 128 -23.55 -1.18 -20.73
C GLU A 128 -24.66 -1.07 -21.79
N ALA A 129 -25.92 -0.95 -21.36
CA ALA A 129 -27.05 -0.79 -22.28
C ALA A 129 -26.92 0.47 -23.14
N LYS A 130 -26.44 1.57 -22.56
CA LYS A 130 -26.24 2.85 -23.27
C LYS A 130 -25.07 2.77 -24.25
N ILE A 131 -23.98 2.10 -23.87
CA ILE A 131 -22.81 1.85 -24.73
C ILE A 131 -23.23 0.97 -25.91
N LYS A 132 -23.85 -0.18 -25.68
CA LYS A 132 -24.32 -1.09 -26.74
C LYS A 132 -25.20 -0.37 -27.75
N ARG A 133 -26.16 0.43 -27.27
CA ARG A 133 -27.04 1.24 -28.14
C ARG A 133 -26.26 2.26 -28.97
N LYS A 134 -25.33 3.00 -28.36
CA LYS A 134 -24.51 3.99 -29.07
C LYS A 134 -23.59 3.34 -30.09
N ILE A 135 -23.02 2.17 -29.78
CA ILE A 135 -22.18 1.42 -30.71
C ILE A 135 -22.99 0.93 -31.92
N ARG A 136 -24.19 0.35 -31.73
CA ARG A 136 -25.06 -0.04 -32.87
C ARG A 136 -25.39 1.13 -33.78
N GLN A 137 -25.78 2.25 -33.17
CA GLN A 137 -26.11 3.47 -33.91
C GLN A 137 -24.89 3.98 -34.68
N TRP A 138 -23.71 3.98 -34.05
CA TRP A 138 -22.48 4.46 -34.67
C TRP A 138 -21.97 3.52 -35.76
N SER A 139 -22.14 2.20 -35.61
CA SER A 139 -21.75 1.20 -36.60
C SER A 139 -22.74 1.08 -37.76
N GLU A 140 -23.89 1.78 -37.72
CA GLU A 140 -24.97 1.67 -38.72
C GLU A 140 -25.45 0.21 -38.90
N ALA A 141 -25.49 -0.54 -37.80
CA ALA A 141 -25.96 -1.92 -37.81
C ALA A 141 -27.49 -2.00 -37.81
N GLU A 142 -28.05 -3.02 -38.45
CA GLU A 142 -29.50 -3.25 -38.46
C GLU A 142 -30.01 -3.69 -37.06
N PRO A 143 -31.29 -3.45 -36.72
CA PRO A 143 -31.80 -3.62 -35.35
C PRO A 143 -31.64 -5.03 -34.77
N ASP A 144 -31.64 -6.05 -35.62
CA ASP A 144 -31.60 -7.48 -35.31
C ASP A 144 -30.25 -8.15 -35.65
N GLU A 145 -29.24 -7.39 -36.09
CA GLU A 145 -27.91 -7.94 -36.37
C GLU A 145 -27.18 -8.44 -35.11
N ASP A 146 -26.48 -9.57 -35.27
CA ASP A 146 -25.65 -10.19 -34.23
C ASP A 146 -24.50 -9.24 -33.81
N TRP A 147 -24.18 -9.25 -32.52
CA TRP A 147 -23.18 -8.37 -31.92
C TRP A 147 -21.78 -8.53 -32.54
N ASN A 148 -21.44 -9.74 -32.99
CA ASN A 148 -20.18 -10.02 -33.69
C ASN A 148 -20.08 -9.23 -35.01
N VAL A 149 -21.21 -9.05 -35.71
CA VAL A 149 -21.29 -8.26 -36.94
C VAL A 149 -21.22 -6.77 -36.62
N VAL A 150 -21.89 -6.34 -35.55
CA VAL A 150 -21.81 -4.95 -35.04
C VAL A 150 -20.37 -4.56 -34.71
N GLU A 151 -19.64 -5.45 -34.03
CA GLU A 151 -18.24 -5.27 -33.67
C GLU A 151 -17.36 -5.13 -34.91
N THR A 152 -17.52 -6.02 -35.89
CA THR A 152 -16.76 -5.96 -37.15
C THR A 152 -17.01 -4.63 -37.89
N LYS A 153 -18.28 -4.22 -38.02
CA LYS A 153 -18.65 -2.93 -38.64
C LYS A 153 -18.07 -1.73 -37.88
N ALA A 154 -18.09 -1.78 -36.55
CA ALA A 154 -17.50 -0.75 -35.69
C ALA A 154 -15.97 -0.67 -35.87
N GLU A 155 -15.28 -1.81 -35.90
CA GLU A 155 -13.83 -1.90 -36.09
C GLU A 155 -13.41 -1.36 -37.47
N GLU A 156 -14.11 -1.75 -38.52
CA GLU A 156 -13.84 -1.22 -39.87
C GLU A 156 -14.04 0.29 -39.94
N LYS A 157 -15.11 0.80 -39.33
CA LYS A 157 -15.39 2.24 -39.30
C LYS A 157 -14.32 3.00 -38.51
N LEU A 158 -13.81 2.41 -37.43
CA LEU A 158 -12.70 2.95 -36.65
C LEU A 158 -11.40 2.97 -37.48
N LYS A 159 -11.03 1.85 -38.10
CA LYS A 159 -9.83 1.73 -38.95
C LYS A 159 -9.86 2.72 -40.11
N ARG A 160 -11.02 2.89 -40.78
CA ARG A 160 -11.20 3.88 -41.84
C ARG A 160 -10.94 5.30 -41.33
N ARG A 161 -11.55 5.69 -40.21
CA ARG A 161 -11.36 7.04 -39.63
C ARG A 161 -9.93 7.28 -39.16
N LEU A 162 -9.30 6.29 -38.53
CA LEU A 162 -7.91 6.38 -38.06
C LEU A 162 -6.95 6.51 -39.24
N ARG A 163 -7.19 5.74 -40.32
CA ARG A 163 -6.42 5.84 -41.56
C ARG A 163 -6.55 7.23 -42.18
N THR A 164 -7.78 7.73 -42.32
CA THR A 164 -8.01 9.09 -42.80
C THR A 164 -7.30 10.12 -41.93
N TRP A 165 -7.35 9.97 -40.60
CA TRP A 165 -6.66 10.87 -39.67
C TRP A 165 -5.13 10.78 -39.76
N ALA A 166 -4.57 9.59 -39.99
CA ALA A 166 -3.13 9.40 -40.14
C ALA A 166 -2.61 9.86 -41.52
N GLU A 167 -3.47 9.89 -42.54
CA GLU A 167 -3.15 10.34 -43.90
C GLU A 167 -3.43 11.85 -44.10
N THR A 168 -4.24 12.47 -43.25
CA THR A 168 -4.32 13.94 -43.17
C THR A 168 -3.00 14.46 -42.57
N PRO A 169 -2.27 15.34 -43.28
CA PRO A 169 -1.14 16.04 -42.69
C PRO A 169 -1.59 16.80 -41.44
N ASP A 170 -0.69 17.00 -40.49
CA ASP A 170 -0.91 17.97 -39.41
C ASP A 170 -0.91 19.38 -40.04
N ASP A 171 -2.05 19.78 -40.59
CA ASP A 171 -2.28 21.13 -41.08
C ASP A 171 -2.19 22.09 -39.86
N GLU A 172 -1.27 23.06 -39.92
CA GLU A 172 -1.11 24.17 -38.95
C GLU A 172 -2.40 24.98 -38.74
#